data_AF-A0A821MMS5-F1
#
_entry.id   AF-A0A821MMS5-F1
#
_cell.length_a   1.000
_cell.length_b   1.000
_cell.length_c   1.000
_cell.angle_alpha   90.00
_cell.angle_beta   90.00
_cell.angle_gamma   90.00
#
_symmetry.space_group_name_H-M   'P 1'
#
loop_
_entity.id
_entity.type
_entity.pdbx_description
1 polymer ?
#
loop_
_entity_poly.entity_id
_entity_poly.type
_entity_poly.pdbx_seq_one_letter_code
_entity_poly.pdbx_strand_id
1 'polypeptide(L)'
;MVTRQFPPFKFSSAHLYDIMFTLKNDGHGVKAVLPKAYTSQYQTDLSVTGGGLIGKFNFDNFHLHWGTNYRDGSEHTINGQSFAAEAHLVYKNLETQEIAVFALFFHIVHSVYEENSEWKKYTHLGSSLTEGNAMNCTFNLSQLTQ
;
A
#
# COMPACT_ATOMS: atom_id res chain seq x y z
N MET A 1 5.80 26.96 -18.94
CA MET A 1 5.45 25.56 -18.63
C MET A 1 4.01 25.56 -18.16
N VAL A 2 3.13 24.76 -18.78
CA VAL A 2 1.76 24.59 -18.28
C VAL A 2 1.83 23.52 -17.20
N THR A 3 1.66 23.91 -15.94
CA THR A 3 1.47 22.95 -14.84
C THR A 3 0.11 22.28 -15.05
N ARG A 4 0.13 21.03 -15.52
CA ARG A 4 -1.08 20.22 -15.62
C ARG A 4 -1.50 19.86 -14.19
N GLN A 5 -2.54 20.51 -13.69
CA GLN A 5 -3.07 20.21 -12.37
C GLN A 5 -4.11 19.10 -12.52
N PHE A 6 -3.82 17.92 -11.97
CA PHE A 6 -4.81 16.86 -11.87
C PHE A 6 -5.74 17.14 -10.68
N PRO A 7 -7.05 16.85 -10.78
CA PRO A 7 -7.94 16.86 -9.62
C PRO A 7 -7.40 15.94 -8.52
N PRO A 8 -7.73 16.15 -7.24
CA PRO A 8 -7.32 15.24 -6.19
C PRO A 8 -7.95 13.85 -6.37
N PHE A 9 -7.23 12.83 -5.92
CA PHE A 9 -7.82 11.51 -5.69
C PHE A 9 -8.83 11.58 -4.55
N LYS A 10 -9.89 10.77 -4.65
CA LYS A 10 -10.95 10.66 -3.66
C LYS A 10 -10.96 9.22 -3.16
N PHE A 11 -10.34 9.03 -2.00
CA PHE A 11 -10.38 7.78 -1.25
C PHE A 11 -11.73 7.68 -0.53
N SER A 12 -12.33 6.50 -0.57
CA SER A 12 -13.54 6.20 0.17
C SER A 12 -13.32 6.27 1.69
N SER A 13 -14.40 6.46 2.46
CA SER A 13 -14.34 6.55 3.92
C SER A 13 -13.80 5.27 4.58
N ALA A 14 -13.87 4.12 3.91
CA ALA A 14 -13.27 2.88 4.39
C ALA A 14 -11.76 3.01 4.70
N HIS A 15 -11.03 3.88 3.98
CA HIS A 15 -9.62 4.12 4.23
C HIS A 15 -9.34 4.73 5.62
N LEU A 16 -10.35 5.36 6.24
CA LEU A 16 -10.23 6.01 7.55
C LEU A 16 -10.39 5.04 8.71
N TYR A 17 -10.79 3.80 8.45
CA TYR A 17 -11.06 2.80 9.48
C TYR A 17 -10.00 1.71 9.51
N ASP A 18 -9.87 1.09 10.67
CA ASP A 18 -9.11 -0.11 10.90
C ASP A 18 -9.76 -1.29 10.15
N ILE A 19 -9.06 -1.81 9.14
CA ILE A 19 -9.51 -2.94 8.31
C ILE A 19 -8.58 -4.12 8.53
N MET A 20 -9.15 -5.32 8.68
CA MET A 20 -8.38 -6.55 8.78
C MET A 20 -7.87 -6.99 7.40
N PHE A 21 -6.57 -7.21 7.31
CA PHE A 21 -5.86 -7.78 6.15
C PHE A 21 -5.25 -9.11 6.53
N THR A 22 -4.97 -9.94 5.52
CA THR A 22 -4.11 -11.11 5.63
C THR A 22 -2.76 -10.78 4.98
N LEU A 23 -1.70 -10.76 5.78
CA LEU A 23 -0.33 -10.69 5.31
C LEU A 23 0.14 -12.09 4.89
N LYS A 24 0.81 -12.18 3.75
CA LYS A 24 1.29 -13.43 3.15
C LYS A 24 2.68 -13.22 2.59
N ASN A 25 3.61 -14.13 2.88
CA ASN A 25 4.89 -14.16 2.20
C ASN A 25 4.78 -15.09 0.97
N ASP A 26 4.95 -14.52 -0.23
CA ASP A 26 4.81 -15.23 -1.52
C ASP A 26 6.15 -15.62 -2.14
N GLY A 27 7.21 -15.65 -1.34
CA GLY A 27 8.58 -15.95 -1.78
C GLY A 27 9.29 -14.77 -2.46
N HIS A 28 8.57 -13.68 -2.76
CA HIS A 28 9.12 -12.45 -3.35
C HIS A 28 9.01 -11.26 -2.39
N GLY A 29 7.98 -11.25 -1.54
CA GLY A 29 7.81 -10.27 -0.49
C GLY A 29 6.60 -10.55 0.40
N VAL A 30 6.29 -9.62 1.30
CA VAL A 30 5.09 -9.70 2.15
C VAL A 30 3.98 -8.87 1.53
N LYS A 31 2.88 -9.53 1.13
CA LYS A 31 1.69 -8.89 0.56
C LYS A 31 0.57 -8.85 1.59
N ALA A 32 -0.03 -7.67 1.78
CA ALA A 32 -1.27 -7.51 2.54
C ALA A 32 -2.47 -7.52 1.58
N VAL A 33 -3.39 -8.46 1.78
CA VAL A 33 -4.59 -8.61 0.96
C VAL A 33 -5.84 -8.62 1.83
N LEU A 34 -6.97 -8.21 1.29
CA LEU A 34 -8.25 -8.36 1.98
C LEU A 34 -8.59 -9.85 2.16
N PRO A 35 -9.12 -10.27 3.32
CA PRO A 35 -9.61 -11.63 3.52
C PRO A 35 -10.69 -11.98 2.51
N LYS A 36 -10.71 -13.24 2.03
CA LYS A 36 -11.64 -13.70 0.98
C LYS A 36 -13.11 -13.38 1.28
N ALA A 37 -13.52 -13.41 2.55
CA ALA A 37 -14.88 -13.06 2.98
C ALA A 37 -15.32 -11.64 2.57
N TYR A 38 -14.39 -10.67 2.55
CA TYR A 38 -14.66 -9.31 2.07
C TYR A 38 -14.75 -9.24 0.54
N THR A 39 -14.14 -10.18 -0.17
CA THR A 39 -14.14 -10.15 -1.65
C THR A 39 -15.41 -10.75 -2.27
N SER A 40 -16.12 -11.64 -1.55
CA SER A 40 -17.24 -12.41 -2.12
C SER A 40 -18.64 -12.06 -1.61
N GLN A 41 -18.78 -11.43 -0.43
CA GLN A 41 -20.11 -11.22 0.18
C GLN A 41 -20.34 -9.83 0.78
N TYR A 42 -19.28 -9.14 1.19
CA TYR A 42 -19.32 -7.77 1.68
C TYR A 42 -18.12 -7.03 1.13
N GLN A 43 -18.22 -6.58 -0.12
CA GLN A 43 -17.17 -5.78 -0.73
C GLN A 43 -16.96 -4.56 0.17
N THR A 44 -15.85 -4.56 0.91
CA THR A 44 -15.44 -3.36 1.65
C THR A 44 -15.37 -2.25 0.62
N ASP A 45 -15.97 -1.10 0.92
CA ASP A 45 -15.91 0.05 0.01
C ASP A 45 -14.52 0.69 0.08
N LEU A 46 -13.45 -0.10 -0.04
CA LEU A 46 -12.07 0.35 -0.02
C LEU A 46 -11.67 0.66 -1.46
N SER A 47 -11.89 1.90 -1.88
CA SER A 47 -11.78 2.29 -3.28
C SER A 47 -11.31 3.73 -3.48
N VAL A 48 -10.84 4.01 -4.69
CA VAL A 48 -10.37 5.33 -5.12
C VAL A 48 -11.03 5.74 -6.43
N THR A 49 -11.36 7.02 -6.52
CA THR A 49 -11.86 7.71 -7.72
C THR A 49 -11.16 9.07 -7.86
N GLY A 50 -11.47 9.87 -8.89
CA GLY A 50 -10.82 11.17 -9.09
C GLY A 50 -9.39 11.03 -9.57
N GLY A 51 -8.54 12.05 -9.42
CA GLY A 51 -7.14 11.98 -9.87
C GLY A 51 -6.91 11.89 -11.39
N GLY A 52 -7.98 11.89 -12.20
CA GLY A 52 -7.92 11.53 -13.61
C GLY A 52 -8.23 10.06 -13.91
N LEU A 53 -8.55 9.25 -12.89
CA LEU A 53 -9.04 7.88 -13.08
C LEU A 53 -10.45 7.89 -13.68
N ILE A 54 -10.68 6.99 -14.64
CA ILE A 54 -12.00 6.77 -15.24
C ILE A 54 -12.66 5.58 -14.54
N GLY A 55 -13.66 5.86 -13.70
CA GLY A 55 -14.38 4.85 -12.93
C GLY A 55 -13.86 4.65 -11.50
N LYS A 56 -14.24 3.53 -10.90
CA LYS A 56 -13.95 3.15 -9.51
C LYS A 56 -12.90 2.06 -9.46
N PHE A 57 -11.81 2.31 -8.74
CA PHE A 57 -10.72 1.36 -8.55
C PHE A 57 -10.79 0.82 -7.13
N ASN A 58 -10.98 -0.49 -6.97
CA ASN A 58 -11.12 -1.15 -5.67
C ASN A 58 -9.76 -1.67 -5.21
N PHE A 59 -9.48 -1.56 -3.92
CA PHE A 59 -8.23 -2.04 -3.35
C PHE A 59 -8.06 -3.53 -3.60
N ASP A 60 -6.86 -3.91 -4.04
CA ASP A 60 -6.49 -5.30 -4.33
C ASP A 60 -5.48 -5.81 -3.30
N ASN A 61 -4.32 -5.15 -3.21
CA ASN A 61 -3.26 -5.50 -2.28
C ASN A 61 -2.35 -4.30 -2.01
N PHE A 62 -1.54 -4.39 -0.95
CA PHE A 62 -0.33 -3.58 -0.86
C PHE A 62 0.89 -4.44 -0.53
N HIS A 63 2.05 -3.99 -0.96
CA HIS A 63 3.33 -4.65 -0.72
C HIS A 63 4.48 -3.65 -0.77
N LEU A 64 5.67 -4.11 -0.39
CA LEU A 64 6.86 -3.28 -0.28
C LEU A 64 8.00 -3.90 -1.08
N HIS A 65 8.80 -3.01 -1.65
CA HIS A 65 10.13 -3.27 -2.19
C HIS A 65 11.14 -2.57 -1.28
N TRP A 66 12.26 -3.24 -1.02
CA TRP A 66 13.35 -2.67 -0.23
C TRP A 66 14.69 -3.19 -0.72
N GLY A 67 15.74 -2.44 -0.40
CA GLY A 67 17.09 -2.70 -0.82
C GLY A 67 17.96 -3.31 0.27
N THR A 68 19.22 -3.54 -0.08
CA THR A 68 20.26 -3.92 0.89
C THR A 68 20.75 -2.73 1.72
N ASN A 69 20.46 -1.51 1.27
CA ASN A 69 20.86 -0.28 1.93
C ASN A 69 19.83 0.84 1.71
N TYR A 70 20.03 1.97 2.40
CA TYR A 70 19.10 3.09 2.45
C TYR A 70 19.03 3.95 1.18
N ARG A 71 19.90 3.71 0.19
CA ARG A 71 19.97 4.45 -1.07
C ARG A 71 19.47 3.66 -2.27
N ASP A 72 19.32 2.35 -2.15
CA ASP A 72 19.06 1.44 -3.28
C ASP A 72 17.86 0.52 -3.00
N GLY A 73 16.76 1.07 -2.47
CA GLY A 73 15.61 0.28 -2.06
C GLY A 73 14.28 0.59 -2.72
N SER A 74 14.09 1.77 -3.30
CA SER A 74 12.92 2.04 -4.14
C SER A 74 13.18 1.62 -5.58
N GLU A 75 12.14 1.11 -6.26
CA GLU A 75 12.22 0.78 -7.68
C GLU A 75 12.25 2.07 -8.52
N HIS A 76 11.43 3.06 -8.14
CA HIS A 76 11.41 4.36 -8.77
C HIS A 76 12.46 5.30 -8.16
N THR A 77 12.84 6.32 -8.94
CA THR A 77 13.71 7.40 -8.49
C THR A 77 13.04 8.76 -8.69
N ILE A 78 13.32 9.71 -7.80
CA ILE A 78 12.92 11.10 -7.95
C ILE A 78 14.19 11.92 -8.19
N ASN A 79 14.29 12.57 -9.35
CA ASN A 79 15.50 13.29 -9.77
C ASN A 79 16.78 12.43 -9.71
N GLY A 80 16.67 11.15 -10.03
CA GLY A 80 17.78 10.19 -10.01
C GLY A 80 18.18 9.70 -8.61
N GLN A 81 17.43 10.07 -7.56
CA GLN A 81 17.65 9.58 -6.21
C GLN A 81 16.66 8.45 -5.88
N SER A 82 17.19 7.34 -5.36
CA SER A 82 16.40 6.23 -4.81
C SER A 82 16.27 6.39 -3.28
N PHE A 83 15.23 5.76 -2.74
CA PHE A 83 14.82 5.80 -1.35
C PHE A 83 15.08 4.44 -0.69
N ALA A 84 14.89 4.34 0.62
CA ALA A 84 15.25 3.14 1.38
C ALA A 84 14.29 1.96 1.10
N ALA A 85 13.04 2.26 0.77
CA ALA A 85 12.02 1.32 0.38
C ALA A 85 10.91 2.05 -0.41
N GLU A 86 10.06 1.28 -1.06
CA GLU A 86 8.87 1.75 -1.77
C GLU A 86 7.69 0.82 -1.49
N ALA A 87 6.56 1.37 -1.05
CA ALA A 87 5.31 0.62 -0.94
C ALA A 87 4.43 0.87 -2.16
N HIS A 88 3.81 -0.17 -2.66
CA HIS A 88 2.78 -0.11 -3.70
C HIS A 88 1.42 -0.43 -3.10
N LEU A 89 0.48 0.52 -3.19
CA LEU A 89 -0.93 0.28 -2.91
C LEU A 89 -1.64 0.09 -4.26
N VAL A 90 -2.08 -1.14 -4.51
CA VAL A 90 -2.64 -1.58 -5.79
C VAL A 90 -4.16 -1.54 -5.73
N TYR A 91 -4.76 -0.88 -6.71
CA TYR A 91 -6.20 -0.82 -6.92
C TYR A 91 -6.56 -1.27 -8.32
N LYS A 92 -7.72 -1.89 -8.49
CA LYS A 92 -8.19 -2.46 -9.75
C LYS A 92 -9.61 -2.01 -10.09
N ASN A 93 -9.81 -1.58 -11.33
CA ASN A 93 -11.14 -1.38 -11.87
C ASN A 93 -11.72 -2.77 -12.22
N LEU A 94 -12.87 -3.13 -11.62
CA LEU A 94 -13.43 -4.47 -11.77
C LEU A 94 -14.10 -4.68 -13.15
N GLU A 95 -14.47 -3.60 -13.83
CA GLU A 95 -15.10 -3.66 -15.15
C GLU A 95 -14.03 -3.73 -16.25
N THR A 96 -13.06 -2.81 -16.21
CA THR A 96 -12.03 -2.69 -17.26
C THR A 96 -10.80 -3.55 -17.01
N GLN A 97 -10.63 -4.06 -15.78
CA GLN A 97 -9.43 -4.75 -15.29
C GLN A 97 -8.16 -3.87 -15.24
N GLU A 98 -8.29 -2.56 -15.47
CA GLU A 98 -7.19 -1.60 -15.34
C GLU A 98 -6.69 -1.51 -13.90
N ILE A 99 -5.42 -1.15 -13.74
CA ILE A 99 -4.73 -1.08 -12.45
C ILE A 99 -4.28 0.37 -12.20
N ALA A 100 -4.52 0.84 -10.98
CA ALA A 100 -3.93 2.07 -10.46
C ALA A 100 -3.02 1.69 -9.27
N VAL A 101 -1.76 2.13 -9.31
CA VAL A 101 -0.78 1.89 -8.24
C VAL A 101 -0.37 3.22 -7.63
N PHE A 102 -0.48 3.33 -6.30
CA PHE A 102 0.04 4.45 -5.54
C PHE A 102 1.36 4.03 -4.90
N ALA A 103 2.45 4.69 -5.29
CA ALA A 103 3.78 4.46 -4.76
C ALA A 103 4.06 5.40 -3.58
N LEU A 104 4.53 4.86 -2.46
CA LEU A 104 4.94 5.60 -1.26
C LEU A 104 6.43 5.35 -1.02
N PHE A 105 7.22 6.42 -0.87
CA PHE A 105 8.66 6.34 -0.69
C PHE A 105 9.06 6.49 0.78
N PHE A 106 10.03 5.69 1.22
CA PHE A 106 10.46 5.66 2.63
C PHE A 106 11.82 6.31 2.82
N HIS A 107 11.90 7.21 3.81
CA HIS A 107 13.15 7.67 4.39
C HIS A 107 13.40 6.99 5.73
N ILE A 108 14.66 6.65 6.00
CA ILE A 108 15.06 6.17 7.33
C ILE A 108 15.26 7.37 8.23
N VAL A 109 14.54 7.38 9.36
CA VAL A 109 14.69 8.36 10.44
C VAL A 109 15.35 7.70 11.65
N HIS A 110 16.15 8.45 12.39
CA HIS A 110 16.86 7.94 13.57
C HIS A 110 16.05 8.08 14.88
N SER A 111 14.84 8.63 14.81
CA SER A 111 13.95 8.85 15.95
C SER A 111 12.79 7.87 15.94
N VAL A 112 12.63 7.11 17.03
CA VAL A 112 11.47 6.22 17.22
C VAL A 112 10.15 6.98 17.36
N TYR A 113 10.20 8.30 17.62
CA TYR A 113 9.02 9.16 17.70
C TYR A 113 8.46 9.56 16.33
N GLU A 114 9.23 9.30 15.26
CA GLU A 114 8.85 9.57 13.87
C GLU A 114 8.45 8.29 13.12
N GLU A 115 8.43 7.14 13.80
CA GLU A 115 8.02 5.87 13.20
C GLU A 115 6.51 5.84 13.01
N ASN A 116 6.08 5.60 11.77
CA ASN A 116 4.67 5.41 11.45
C ASN A 116 4.15 4.09 12.09
N SER A 117 3.13 4.21 12.94
CA SER A 117 2.59 3.07 13.71
C SER A 117 2.02 1.96 12.85
N GLU A 118 1.47 2.27 11.67
CA GLU A 118 0.92 1.27 10.76
C GLU A 118 2.04 0.48 10.09
N TRP A 119 3.09 1.16 9.62
CA TRP A 119 4.27 0.49 9.07
C TRP A 119 4.99 -0.37 10.11
N LYS A 120 4.98 0.04 11.39
CA LYS A 120 5.47 -0.78 12.50
C LYS A 120 4.70 -2.10 12.68
N LYS A 121 3.37 -2.08 12.54
CA LYS A 121 2.55 -3.31 12.58
C LYS A 121 2.97 -4.25 11.44
N TYR A 122 3.16 -3.70 10.24
CA TYR A 122 3.57 -4.46 9.06
C TYR A 122 4.94 -5.10 9.25
N THR A 123 5.95 -4.35 9.69
CA THR A 123 7.31 -4.90 9.86
C THR A 123 7.38 -5.90 11.01
N HIS A 124 6.68 -5.64 12.12
CA HIS A 124 6.64 -6.56 13.26
C HIS A 124 6.09 -7.93 12.86
N LEU A 125 4.93 -7.98 12.21
CA LEU A 125 4.34 -9.24 11.77
C LEU A 125 5.04 -9.82 10.53
N GLY A 126 5.46 -8.97 9.59
CA GLY A 126 6.19 -9.40 8.39
C GLY A 126 7.47 -10.16 8.75
N SER A 127 8.16 -9.75 9.82
CA SER A 127 9.41 -10.38 10.27
C SER A 127 9.27 -11.84 10.72
N SER A 128 8.06 -12.30 11.06
CA SER A 128 7.79 -13.69 11.47
C SER A 128 7.14 -14.53 10.38
N LEU A 129 6.90 -13.97 9.18
CA LEU A 129 6.34 -14.71 8.05
C LEU A 129 7.42 -15.44 7.26
N THR A 130 7.37 -16.77 7.28
CA THR A 130 8.07 -17.62 6.32
C THR A 130 7.21 -17.87 5.07
N GLU A 131 7.84 -18.32 3.99
CA GLU A 131 7.15 -18.67 2.76
C GLU A 131 5.99 -19.65 3.01
N GLY A 132 4.82 -19.34 2.44
CA GLY A 132 3.61 -20.16 2.58
C GLY A 132 2.78 -19.91 3.84
N ASN A 133 3.30 -19.15 4.82
CA ASN A 133 2.55 -18.75 6.01
C ASN A 133 1.82 -17.42 5.80
N ALA A 134 0.72 -17.25 6.55
CA ALA A 134 -0.10 -16.05 6.52
C ALA A 134 -0.58 -15.67 7.92
N MET A 135 -0.69 -14.38 8.19
CA MET A 135 -1.19 -13.85 9.46
C MET A 135 -2.15 -12.69 9.23
N ASN A 136 -3.13 -12.53 10.10
CA ASN A 136 -4.04 -11.41 10.04
C ASN A 136 -3.46 -10.21 10.80
N CYS A 137 -3.63 -9.02 10.22
CA CYS A 137 -3.25 -7.76 10.83
C CYS A 137 -4.25 -6.68 10.44
N THR A 138 -4.51 -5.75 11.35
CA THR A 138 -5.41 -4.63 11.11
C THR A 138 -4.60 -3.39 10.74
N PHE A 139 -4.95 -2.76 9.62
CA PHE A 139 -4.34 -1.51 9.17
C PHE A 139 -5.38 -0.42 8.94
N ASN A 140 -4.98 0.81 9.22
CA ASN A 140 -5.65 2.01 8.76
C ASN A 140 -4.92 2.56 7.53
N LEU A 141 -5.48 2.39 6.33
CA LEU A 141 -4.78 2.79 5.10
C LEU A 141 -4.56 4.30 4.99
N SER A 142 -5.42 5.13 5.59
CA SER A 142 -5.21 6.59 5.62
C SER A 142 -4.02 7.01 6.50
N GLN A 143 -3.59 6.14 7.43
CA GLN A 143 -2.42 6.38 8.27
C GLN A 143 -1.14 5.83 7.64
N LEU A 144 -1.20 4.88 6.70
CA LEU A 144 -0.01 4.44 5.95
C LEU A 144 0.58 5.54 5.05
N THR A 145 -0.24 6.50 4.67
CA THR A 145 0.12 7.61 3.75
C THR A 145 0.51 8.90 4.48
N GLN A 146 0.63 8.87 5.80
CA GLN A 146 0.98 10.02 6.66
C GLN A 146 2.46 10.01 7.05
#